data_AF-A0A3N4ICP3-F1
#
_entry.id   AF-A0A3N4ICP3-F1
#
_cell.length_a   1.000
_cell.length_b   1.000
_cell.length_c   1.000
_cell.angle_alpha   90.00
_cell.angle_beta   90.00
_cell.angle_gamma   90.00
#
_symmetry.space_group_name_H-M   'P 1'
#
loop_
_entity.id
_entity.type
_entity.pdbx_description
1 polymer ?
#
loop_
_entity_poly.entity_id
_entity_poly.type
_entity_poly.pdbx_seq_one_letter_code
_entity_poly.pdbx_strand_id
1 'polypeptide(L)'
;MHSAAKAAKIGGSETSSSEEDTDKTKDKNTGNDSGAEVTDEEEPKVAGKEKQDPPVHVRIPQKSELKQKERYTKLKRMSEDHDNGPYWAENKDAYRRFMVDSYLTRRQGWDPINRGRLEFLSNPKKIAKIIADINCTPEEYIRYFELDNTTRDQILHSNYAPFWYLAYGASKDPETSFYKRLWIATYGHDPSLYFEQDYLIRIHPAGIEKYIYDEARYGKEPDAKTLLRMIWDSIDEYERRFASGSLDDDPDFL
;
A
#
# COMPACT_ATOMS: atom_id res chain seq x y z
N MET A 1 -29.77 10.36 29.02
CA MET A 1 -29.03 10.03 30.25
C MET A 1 -27.71 9.41 29.85
N HIS A 2 -26.63 9.97 30.38
CA HIS A 2 -25.25 9.84 29.91
C HIS A 2 -24.68 8.42 29.89
N SER A 3 -23.95 8.10 28.83
CA SER A 3 -22.85 7.12 28.90
C SER A 3 -21.71 7.64 28.03
N ALA A 4 -20.69 8.17 28.71
CA ALA A 4 -19.46 8.69 28.12
C ALA A 4 -18.41 7.56 28.09
N ALA A 5 -17.89 7.24 26.91
CA ALA A 5 -16.77 6.33 26.78
C ALA A 5 -15.47 7.06 27.18
N LYS A 6 -14.80 6.48 28.17
CA LYS A 6 -13.60 6.99 28.84
C LYS A 6 -12.37 6.53 28.05
N ALA A 7 -11.65 7.48 27.44
CA ALA A 7 -10.36 7.21 26.82
C ALA A 7 -9.32 6.86 27.91
N ALA A 8 -8.64 5.72 27.73
CA ALA A 8 -7.55 5.28 28.59
C ALA A 8 -6.28 6.09 28.28
N LYS A 9 -5.83 6.84 29.28
CA LYS A 9 -4.56 7.58 29.30
C LYS A 9 -3.50 6.61 29.85
N ILE A 10 -2.59 6.14 29.00
CA ILE A 10 -1.43 5.35 29.44
C ILE A 10 -0.32 6.33 29.84
N GLY A 11 0.16 6.15 31.07
CA GLY A 11 1.06 7.07 31.78
C GLY A 11 2.47 7.11 31.22
N GLY A 12 2.98 8.33 31.06
CA GLY A 12 4.41 8.61 31.03
C GLY A 12 4.92 8.80 32.45
N SER A 13 5.87 7.95 32.85
CA SER A 13 6.63 8.09 34.09
C SER A 13 7.62 9.22 33.96
N GLU A 14 7.51 10.19 34.86
CA GLU A 14 8.50 11.24 35.09
C GLU A 14 9.80 10.60 35.61
N THR A 15 10.93 10.94 35.01
CA THR A 15 12.24 10.91 35.68
C THR A 15 12.94 12.22 35.38
N SER A 16 12.98 13.06 36.40
CA SER A 16 13.76 14.29 36.50
C SER A 16 15.19 13.91 36.93
N SER A 17 16.20 14.38 36.20
CA SER A 17 17.58 14.47 36.72
C SER A 17 18.34 15.58 36.00
N SER A 18 18.46 16.71 36.70
CA SER A 18 19.66 17.56 36.88
C SER A 18 20.47 18.03 35.67
N GLU A 19 20.46 19.35 35.50
CA GLU A 19 21.48 20.20 34.87
C GLU A 19 22.81 20.22 35.65
N GLU A 20 23.79 20.97 35.11
CA GLU A 20 25.24 21.09 35.40
C GLU A 20 26.11 20.12 34.56
N ASP A 21 27.14 20.54 33.80
CA ASP A 21 28.00 21.71 33.95
C ASP A 21 28.70 22.05 32.62
N THR A 22 29.08 23.32 32.46
CA THR A 22 29.93 23.80 31.36
C THR A 22 31.41 23.58 31.69
N ASP A 23 32.20 23.00 30.79
CA ASP A 23 33.60 23.43 30.65
C ASP A 23 34.19 23.19 29.25
N LYS A 24 35.01 24.16 28.84
CA LYS A 24 35.76 24.24 27.59
C LYS A 24 37.05 23.44 27.72
N THR A 25 37.45 22.74 26.66
CA THR A 25 38.89 22.68 26.31
C THR A 25 39.11 22.43 24.82
N LYS A 26 39.91 23.32 24.23
CA LYS A 26 40.60 23.17 22.94
C LYS A 26 41.72 22.13 23.09
N ASP A 27 42.02 21.41 22.02
CA ASP A 27 43.34 21.31 21.35
C ASP A 27 43.27 20.25 20.24
N LYS A 28 43.49 20.60 18.96
CA LYS A 28 44.77 20.56 18.22
C LYS A 28 45.53 19.21 18.32
N ASN A 29 45.53 18.43 17.23
CA ASN A 29 46.73 17.92 16.53
C ASN A 29 46.34 16.98 15.37
N THR A 30 46.76 17.26 14.13
CA THR A 30 47.83 16.57 13.36
C THR A 30 47.67 15.05 13.35
N GLY A 31 47.42 14.38 12.23
CA GLY A 31 48.31 14.29 11.07
C GLY A 31 48.80 12.84 10.93
N ASN A 32 49.15 12.43 9.72
CA ASN A 32 49.73 11.13 9.31
C ASN A 32 48.77 9.93 9.20
N ASP A 33 49.02 8.92 8.36
CA ASP A 33 49.84 8.71 7.15
C ASP A 33 49.57 7.24 6.78
N SER A 34 49.67 6.93 5.49
CA SER A 34 50.01 5.64 4.87
C SER A 34 49.72 4.33 5.61
N GLY A 35 48.93 3.46 4.97
CA GLY A 35 48.87 2.05 5.33
C GLY A 35 48.01 1.25 4.35
N ALA A 36 48.45 1.15 3.09
CA ALA A 36 47.89 0.21 2.14
C ALA A 36 48.30 -1.22 2.57
N GLU A 37 47.33 -2.00 3.02
CA GLU A 37 47.48 -3.45 3.22
C GLU A 37 46.68 -4.13 2.12
N VAL A 38 47.41 -4.68 1.15
CA VAL A 38 46.90 -5.53 0.07
C VAL A 38 46.60 -6.88 0.69
N THR A 39 45.32 -7.14 0.95
CA THR A 39 44.84 -8.47 1.34
C THR A 39 44.40 -9.24 0.10
N ASP A 40 44.86 -10.48 0.05
CA ASP A 40 44.78 -11.43 -1.06
C ASP A 40 43.40 -11.55 -1.73
N GLU A 41 43.45 -11.66 -3.05
CA GLU A 41 42.34 -11.99 -3.93
C GLU A 41 41.81 -13.40 -3.64
N GLU A 42 40.80 -13.50 -2.76
CA GLU A 42 39.97 -14.71 -2.66
C GLU A 42 39.09 -14.82 -3.91
N GLU A 43 39.36 -15.83 -4.73
CA GLU A 43 38.55 -16.20 -5.90
C GLU A 43 37.06 -16.31 -5.52
N PRO A 44 36.13 -15.71 -6.30
CA PRO A 44 34.72 -15.79 -6.01
C PRO A 44 34.24 -17.23 -6.18
N LYS A 45 33.93 -17.87 -5.04
CA LYS A 45 33.28 -19.18 -4.97
C LYS A 45 32.05 -19.19 -5.87
N VAL A 46 32.12 -20.03 -6.90
CA VAL A 46 31.09 -20.30 -7.89
C VAL A 46 29.74 -20.45 -7.22
N ALA A 47 28.84 -19.54 -7.56
CA ALA A 47 27.47 -19.48 -7.10
C ALA A 47 26.82 -20.87 -7.15
N GLY A 48 26.39 -21.35 -5.98
CA GLY A 48 25.58 -22.55 -5.88
C GLY A 48 24.37 -22.38 -6.80
N LYS A 49 24.16 -23.36 -7.69
CA LYS A 49 22.99 -23.42 -8.56
C LYS A 49 21.74 -23.34 -7.68
N GLU A 50 21.15 -22.15 -7.64
CA GLU A 50 19.85 -21.90 -7.02
C GLU A 50 18.90 -22.95 -7.61
N LYS A 51 18.34 -23.80 -6.75
CA LYS A 51 17.34 -24.78 -7.17
C LYS A 51 16.17 -23.96 -7.72
N GLN A 52 16.02 -23.95 -9.04
CA GLN A 52 14.84 -23.38 -9.66
C GLN A 52 13.64 -24.16 -9.15
N ASP A 53 12.78 -23.49 -8.39
CA ASP A 53 11.53 -24.06 -7.95
C ASP A 53 10.71 -24.52 -9.17
N PRO A 54 9.97 -25.64 -9.05
CA PRO A 54 9.16 -26.13 -10.15
C PRO A 54 8.18 -25.04 -10.61
N PRO A 55 7.94 -24.91 -11.92
CA PRO A 55 7.08 -23.86 -12.45
C PRO A 55 5.68 -23.95 -11.85
N VAL A 56 5.23 -22.88 -11.20
CA VAL A 56 3.89 -22.77 -10.63
C VAL A 56 2.87 -22.73 -11.77
N HIS A 57 2.05 -23.78 -11.89
CA HIS A 57 1.01 -23.85 -12.91
C HIS A 57 -0.32 -23.35 -12.35
N VAL A 58 -0.76 -22.17 -12.81
CA VAL A 58 -2.06 -21.59 -12.45
C VAL A 58 -2.99 -21.63 -13.67
N ARG A 59 -4.14 -22.27 -13.52
CA ARG A 59 -5.18 -22.27 -14.56
C ARG A 59 -6.12 -21.08 -14.33
N ILE A 60 -6.05 -20.08 -15.21
CA ILE A 60 -7.01 -18.97 -15.23
C ILE A 60 -8.37 -19.48 -15.74
N PRO A 61 -9.49 -19.23 -15.04
CA PRO A 61 -10.83 -19.63 -15.49
C PRO A 61 -11.19 -19.10 -16.88
N GLN A 62 -11.89 -19.89 -17.68
CA GLN A 62 -12.40 -19.46 -18.97
C GLN A 62 -13.67 -18.61 -18.82
N LYS A 63 -14.07 -17.90 -19.90
CA LYS A 63 -15.23 -16.99 -19.85
C LYS A 63 -16.53 -17.68 -19.38
N SER A 64 -16.72 -18.95 -19.73
CA SER A 64 -17.86 -19.77 -19.32
C SER A 64 -17.86 -20.15 -17.84
N GLU A 65 -16.73 -20.03 -17.16
CA GLU A 65 -16.53 -20.40 -15.76
C GLU A 65 -16.63 -19.19 -14.81
N LEU A 66 -16.85 -17.98 -15.35
CA LEU A 66 -16.84 -16.75 -14.59
C LEU A 66 -18.11 -16.58 -13.74
N LYS A 67 -17.89 -16.19 -12.49
CA LYS A 67 -18.93 -15.76 -11.56
C LYS A 67 -19.35 -14.35 -11.90
N GLN A 68 -20.66 -14.12 -11.95
CA GLN A 68 -21.20 -12.79 -12.14
C GLN A 68 -20.92 -11.96 -10.89
N LYS A 69 -20.25 -10.82 -11.08
CA LYS A 69 -20.00 -9.82 -10.04
C LYS A 69 -20.40 -8.44 -10.56
N GLU A 70 -20.99 -7.65 -9.69
CA GLU A 70 -21.29 -6.25 -10.01
C GLU A 70 -20.01 -5.49 -10.30
N ARG A 71 -20.05 -4.61 -11.30
CA ARG A 71 -18.89 -3.80 -11.66
C ARG A 71 -18.56 -2.82 -10.54
N TYR A 72 -17.27 -2.63 -10.31
CA TYR A 72 -16.81 -1.62 -9.38
C TYR A 72 -17.16 -0.22 -9.88
N THR A 73 -17.57 0.63 -8.96
CA THR A 73 -17.76 2.07 -9.21
C THR A 73 -16.66 2.85 -8.49
N LYS A 74 -16.71 4.19 -8.55
CA LYS A 74 -15.82 5.02 -7.74
C LYS A 74 -16.03 4.71 -6.26
N LEU A 75 -14.95 4.70 -5.48
CA LEU A 75 -15.00 4.62 -4.01
C LEU A 75 -15.93 5.71 -3.51
N LYS A 76 -16.98 5.30 -2.81
CA LYS A 76 -17.99 6.22 -2.30
C LYS A 76 -17.37 7.07 -1.20
N ARG A 77 -17.64 8.37 -1.20
CA ARG A 77 -17.24 9.25 -0.11
C ARG A 77 -17.80 8.74 1.22
N MET A 78 -16.97 8.70 2.26
CA MET A 78 -17.44 8.46 3.62
C MET A 78 -18.08 9.75 4.15
N SER A 79 -19.32 9.67 4.65
CA SER A 79 -19.98 10.82 5.30
C SER A 79 -19.31 11.14 6.63
N GLU A 80 -19.29 12.41 7.02
CA GLU A 80 -18.72 12.89 8.29
C GLU A 80 -19.42 12.32 9.53
N ASP A 81 -20.66 11.84 9.35
CA ASP A 81 -21.48 11.24 10.39
C ASP A 81 -21.53 9.71 10.32
N HIS A 82 -20.85 9.10 9.33
CA HIS A 82 -20.89 7.66 9.15
C HIS A 82 -19.96 6.96 10.15
N ASP A 83 -20.43 5.85 10.72
CA ASP A 83 -19.58 4.97 11.48
C ASP A 83 -18.68 4.14 10.54
N ASN A 84 -17.44 3.91 10.94
CA ASN A 84 -16.43 3.21 10.14
C ASN A 84 -16.85 1.76 9.80
N GLY A 85 -17.55 1.09 10.73
CA GLY A 85 -17.98 -0.30 10.59
C GLY A 85 -19.00 -0.50 9.45
N PRO A 86 -20.16 0.18 9.48
CA PRO A 86 -21.15 0.13 8.39
C PRO A 86 -20.56 0.53 7.04
N TYR A 87 -19.79 1.62 6.98
CA TYR A 87 -19.18 2.04 5.72
C TYR A 87 -18.18 0.99 5.18
N TRP A 88 -17.38 0.35 6.05
CA TRP A 88 -16.52 -0.76 5.63
C TRP A 88 -17.34 -1.90 5.04
N ALA A 89 -18.39 -2.34 5.73
CA ALA A 89 -19.21 -3.46 5.28
C ALA A 89 -19.80 -3.25 3.88
N GLU A 90 -20.17 -2.00 3.55
CA GLU A 90 -20.71 -1.62 2.24
C GLU A 90 -19.64 -1.48 1.15
N ASN A 91 -18.41 -1.06 1.50
CA ASN A 91 -17.39 -0.66 0.51
C ASN A 91 -16.15 -1.57 0.47
N LYS A 92 -16.04 -2.55 1.38
CA LYS A 92 -14.85 -3.39 1.55
C LYS A 92 -14.32 -4.01 0.27
N ASP A 93 -15.21 -4.45 -0.63
CA ASP A 93 -14.80 -5.12 -1.86
C ASP A 93 -14.09 -4.17 -2.83
N ALA A 94 -14.48 -2.90 -2.87
CA ALA A 94 -13.83 -1.89 -3.69
C ALA A 94 -12.46 -1.50 -3.08
N TYR A 95 -12.36 -1.39 -1.76
CA TYR A 95 -11.08 -1.17 -1.07
C TYR A 95 -10.12 -2.35 -1.21
N ARG A 96 -10.63 -3.58 -1.13
CA ARG A 96 -9.87 -4.81 -1.39
C ARG A 96 -9.32 -4.84 -2.81
N ARG A 97 -10.16 -4.50 -3.80
CA ARG A 97 -9.72 -4.35 -5.20
C ARG A 97 -8.66 -3.25 -5.34
N PHE A 98 -8.86 -2.10 -4.69
CA PHE A 98 -7.88 -1.01 -4.68
C PHE A 98 -6.52 -1.45 -4.09
N MET A 99 -6.50 -2.23 -3.00
CA MET A 99 -5.26 -2.75 -2.42
C MET A 99 -4.51 -3.67 -3.39
N VAL A 100 -5.22 -4.55 -4.09
CA VAL A 100 -4.64 -5.43 -5.10
C VAL A 100 -4.05 -4.62 -6.26
N ASP A 101 -4.80 -3.65 -6.76
CA ASP A 101 -4.37 -2.82 -7.89
C ASP A 101 -3.19 -1.90 -7.47
N SER A 102 -3.17 -1.40 -6.23
CA SER A 102 -2.03 -0.67 -5.65
C SER A 102 -0.77 -1.55 -5.56
N TYR A 103 -0.90 -2.80 -5.13
CA TYR A 103 0.22 -3.75 -5.14
C TYR A 103 0.77 -3.97 -6.56
N LEU A 104 -0.12 -4.21 -7.53
CA LEU A 104 0.26 -4.46 -8.91
C LEU A 104 1.03 -3.29 -9.52
N THR A 105 0.53 -2.06 -9.32
CA THR A 105 1.18 -0.85 -9.83
C THR A 105 2.49 -0.55 -9.10
N ARG A 106 2.53 -0.61 -7.76
CA ARG A 106 3.71 -0.24 -6.95
C ARG A 106 4.83 -1.26 -6.95
N ARG A 107 4.52 -2.56 -7.02
CA ARG A 107 5.51 -3.64 -6.85
C ARG A 107 5.75 -4.44 -8.11
N GLN A 108 4.72 -4.61 -8.93
CA GLN A 108 4.81 -5.48 -10.10
C GLN A 108 5.00 -4.73 -11.42
N GLY A 109 4.88 -3.39 -11.39
CA GLY A 109 5.08 -2.52 -12.56
C GLY A 109 3.89 -2.53 -13.51
N TRP A 110 2.70 -2.90 -13.05
CA TRP A 110 1.51 -2.80 -13.88
C TRP A 110 1.16 -1.34 -14.17
N ASP A 111 1.04 -0.97 -15.44
CA ASP A 111 0.46 0.30 -15.85
C ASP A 111 -1.00 0.09 -16.34
N PRO A 112 -2.02 0.56 -15.58
CA PRO A 112 -3.41 0.40 -15.97
C PRO A 112 -3.83 1.24 -17.19
N ILE A 113 -3.05 2.25 -17.59
CA ILE A 113 -3.34 3.04 -18.80
C ILE A 113 -2.99 2.26 -20.06
N ASN A 114 -1.88 1.52 -20.01
CA ASN A 114 -1.27 0.92 -21.18
C ASN A 114 -1.52 -0.59 -21.29
N ARG A 115 -1.83 -1.27 -20.17
CA ARG A 115 -2.03 -2.71 -20.16
C ARG A 115 -3.31 -3.14 -19.43
N GLY A 116 -4.07 -4.01 -20.07
CA GLY A 116 -5.26 -4.63 -19.48
C GLY A 116 -4.91 -5.44 -18.24
N ARG A 117 -5.79 -5.43 -17.23
CA ARG A 117 -5.53 -6.09 -15.96
C ARG A 117 -5.44 -7.62 -16.12
N LEU A 118 -6.36 -8.20 -16.90
CA LEU A 118 -6.35 -9.64 -17.13
C LEU A 118 -5.12 -10.06 -17.93
N GLU A 119 -4.71 -9.26 -18.92
CA GLU A 119 -3.49 -9.49 -19.70
C GLU A 119 -2.27 -9.57 -18.79
N PHE A 120 -2.10 -8.57 -17.90
CA PHE A 120 -1.01 -8.55 -16.94
C PHE A 120 -1.01 -9.78 -16.01
N LEU A 121 -2.18 -10.09 -15.43
CA LEU A 121 -2.34 -11.20 -14.47
C LEU A 121 -2.38 -12.59 -15.11
N SER A 122 -2.40 -12.69 -16.44
CA SER A 122 -2.30 -13.95 -17.18
C SER A 122 -0.86 -14.28 -17.58
N ASN A 123 0.09 -13.38 -17.36
CA ASN A 123 1.51 -13.61 -17.69
C ASN A 123 2.12 -14.64 -16.71
N PRO A 124 2.60 -15.81 -17.18
CA PRO A 124 3.14 -16.85 -16.29
C PRO A 124 4.30 -16.41 -15.40
N LYS A 125 5.18 -15.52 -15.89
CA LYS A 125 6.29 -14.98 -15.10
C LYS A 125 5.78 -14.08 -13.98
N LYS A 126 4.82 -13.20 -14.27
CA LYS A 126 4.20 -12.34 -13.26
C LYS A 126 3.44 -13.16 -12.23
N ILE A 127 2.69 -14.19 -12.66
CA ILE A 127 1.98 -15.10 -11.75
C ILE A 127 2.95 -15.72 -10.73
N ALA A 128 4.04 -16.34 -11.20
CA ALA A 128 5.03 -16.96 -10.32
C ALA A 128 5.66 -15.95 -9.34
N LYS A 129 6.03 -14.76 -9.84
CA LYS A 129 6.60 -13.68 -9.03
C LYS A 129 5.62 -13.19 -7.96
N ILE A 130 4.36 -12.97 -8.31
CA ILE A 130 3.32 -12.48 -7.39
C ILE A 130 3.04 -13.52 -6.29
N ILE A 131 2.88 -14.79 -6.69
CA ILE A 131 2.64 -15.90 -5.75
C ILE A 131 3.79 -16.02 -4.74
N ALA A 132 5.04 -15.92 -5.20
CA ALA A 132 6.21 -15.95 -4.34
C ALA A 132 6.28 -14.72 -3.41
N ASP A 133 6.06 -13.51 -3.95
CA ASP A 133 6.19 -12.24 -3.22
C ASP A 133 5.12 -12.08 -2.12
N ILE A 134 3.87 -12.48 -2.38
CA ILE A 134 2.80 -12.47 -1.37
C ILE A 134 2.81 -13.74 -0.51
N ASN A 135 3.52 -14.78 -0.96
CA ASN A 135 3.50 -16.13 -0.40
C ASN A 135 2.10 -16.79 -0.42
N CYS A 136 1.30 -16.58 -1.47
CA CYS A 136 -0.08 -17.07 -1.57
C CYS A 136 -0.21 -18.35 -2.39
N THR A 137 -1.32 -19.07 -2.25
CA THR A 137 -1.59 -20.24 -3.10
C THR A 137 -2.14 -19.84 -4.48
N PRO A 138 -2.07 -20.71 -5.50
CA PRO A 138 -2.77 -20.49 -6.78
C PRO A 138 -4.26 -20.17 -6.63
N GLU A 139 -4.94 -20.81 -5.68
CA GLU A 139 -6.37 -20.60 -5.41
C GLU A 139 -6.62 -19.24 -4.79
N GLU A 140 -5.76 -18.82 -3.84
CA GLU A 140 -5.78 -17.47 -3.29
C GLU A 140 -5.52 -16.43 -4.40
N TYR A 141 -4.56 -16.70 -5.29
CA TYR A 141 -4.29 -15.84 -6.44
C TYR A 141 -5.54 -15.66 -7.32
N ILE A 142 -6.18 -16.75 -7.75
CA ILE A 142 -7.41 -16.68 -8.54
C ILE A 142 -8.52 -15.91 -7.80
N ARG A 143 -8.75 -16.24 -6.53
CA ARG A 143 -9.84 -15.66 -5.72
C ARG A 143 -9.63 -14.17 -5.44
N TYR A 144 -8.48 -13.80 -4.90
CA TYR A 144 -8.24 -12.44 -4.40
C TYR A 144 -7.81 -11.45 -5.48
N PHE A 145 -7.22 -11.93 -6.58
CA PHE A 145 -7.07 -11.11 -7.79
C PHE A 145 -8.34 -11.14 -8.66
N GLU A 146 -9.39 -11.83 -8.21
CA GLU A 146 -10.73 -11.87 -8.82
C GLU A 146 -10.75 -12.36 -10.27
N LEU A 147 -9.88 -13.30 -10.59
CA LEU A 147 -9.69 -13.84 -11.94
C LEU A 147 -10.84 -14.77 -12.37
N ASP A 148 -11.63 -15.23 -11.40
CA ASP A 148 -12.85 -16.01 -11.55
C ASP A 148 -14.12 -15.15 -11.63
N ASN A 149 -14.02 -13.83 -11.58
CA ASN A 149 -15.17 -12.92 -11.68
C ASN A 149 -15.26 -12.23 -13.05
N THR A 150 -16.46 -11.78 -13.43
CA THR A 150 -16.67 -10.97 -14.64
C THR A 150 -15.97 -9.61 -14.61
N THR A 151 -15.51 -9.15 -13.44
CA THR A 151 -14.76 -7.90 -13.22
C THR A 151 -13.23 -8.06 -13.32
N ARG A 152 -12.73 -9.24 -13.70
CA ARG A 152 -11.27 -9.53 -13.72
C ARG A 152 -10.42 -8.59 -14.57
N ASP A 153 -11.00 -8.07 -15.66
CA ASP A 153 -10.36 -7.14 -16.59
C ASP A 153 -10.77 -5.68 -16.38
N GLN A 154 -11.62 -5.41 -15.38
CA GLN A 154 -12.05 -4.06 -15.07
C GLN A 154 -10.91 -3.24 -14.47
N ILE A 155 -10.67 -2.04 -15.02
CA ILE A 155 -9.86 -1.01 -14.36
C ILE A 155 -10.74 -0.29 -13.34
N LEU A 156 -10.23 -0.10 -12.13
CA LEU A 156 -10.95 0.59 -11.07
C LEU A 156 -11.12 2.07 -11.42
N HIS A 157 -12.32 2.63 -11.18
CA HIS A 157 -12.60 4.05 -11.47
C HIS A 157 -11.94 5.02 -10.48
N SER A 158 -11.44 4.53 -9.35
CA SER A 158 -10.80 5.36 -8.34
C SER A 158 -9.30 5.21 -8.51
N ASN A 159 -8.62 6.32 -8.68
CA ASN A 159 -7.18 6.40 -8.67
C ASN A 159 -6.63 6.67 -7.25
N TYR A 160 -7.44 7.28 -6.36
CA TYR A 160 -7.02 7.63 -5.00
C TYR A 160 -7.85 6.94 -3.91
N ALA A 161 -7.20 6.63 -2.78
CA ALA A 161 -7.85 6.15 -1.57
C ALA A 161 -7.11 6.62 -0.29
N PRO A 162 -7.79 6.80 0.84
CA PRO A 162 -7.15 7.13 2.12
C PRO A 162 -6.26 5.99 2.61
N PHE A 163 -5.01 6.28 2.96
CA PHE A 163 -4.01 5.25 3.28
C PHE A 163 -4.34 4.51 4.59
N TRP A 164 -4.73 5.24 5.63
CA TRP A 164 -5.15 4.67 6.92
C TRP A 164 -6.33 3.70 6.78
N TYR A 165 -7.25 3.95 5.84
CA TYR A 165 -8.43 3.11 5.66
C TYR A 165 -8.09 1.79 4.95
N LEU A 166 -7.18 1.83 3.99
CA LEU A 166 -6.60 0.62 3.39
C LEU A 166 -5.85 -0.20 4.46
N ALA A 167 -5.09 0.48 5.34
CA ALA A 167 -4.37 -0.17 6.44
C ALA A 167 -5.31 -0.86 7.40
N TYR A 168 -6.39 -0.16 7.80
CA TYR A 168 -7.45 -0.73 8.62
C TYR A 168 -8.04 -1.99 7.97
N GLY A 169 -8.39 -1.90 6.68
CA GLY A 169 -8.89 -3.03 5.90
C GLY A 169 -7.94 -4.23 5.90
N ALA A 170 -6.66 -4.00 5.61
CA ALA A 170 -5.64 -5.05 5.63
C ALA A 170 -5.42 -5.68 7.02
N SER A 171 -5.58 -4.90 8.09
CA SER A 171 -5.40 -5.36 9.46
C SER A 171 -6.62 -6.09 10.03
N LYS A 172 -7.83 -5.75 9.59
CA LYS A 172 -9.08 -6.18 10.23
C LYS A 172 -9.88 -7.20 9.45
N ASP A 173 -9.43 -7.59 8.25
CA ASP A 173 -10.10 -8.63 7.47
C ASP A 173 -10.04 -9.97 8.22
N PRO A 174 -11.17 -10.45 8.78
CA PRO A 174 -11.15 -11.62 9.67
C PRO A 174 -11.10 -12.93 8.89
N GLU A 175 -11.36 -12.89 7.57
CA GLU A 175 -11.53 -14.10 6.77
C GLU A 175 -10.19 -14.72 6.42
N THR A 176 -9.14 -13.92 6.16
CA THR A 176 -7.82 -14.42 5.75
C THR A 176 -6.68 -13.46 6.08
N SER A 177 -5.47 -14.01 6.20
CA SER A 177 -4.22 -13.23 6.29
C SER A 177 -3.75 -12.66 4.95
N PHE A 178 -4.46 -12.92 3.84
CA PHE A 178 -4.05 -12.54 2.49
C PHE A 178 -3.80 -11.03 2.38
N TYR A 179 -4.76 -10.18 2.77
CA TYR A 179 -4.60 -8.72 2.63
C TYR A 179 -3.51 -8.16 3.54
N LYS A 180 -3.24 -8.79 4.70
CA LYS A 180 -2.09 -8.44 5.53
C LYS A 180 -0.77 -8.76 4.83
N ARG A 181 -0.65 -9.93 4.19
CA ARG A 181 0.54 -10.32 3.42
C ARG A 181 0.73 -9.43 2.18
N LEU A 182 -0.35 -9.17 1.44
CA LEU A 182 -0.37 -8.23 0.31
C LEU A 182 0.11 -6.84 0.74
N TRP A 183 -0.39 -6.34 1.87
CA TRP A 183 0.03 -5.06 2.44
C TRP A 183 1.53 -5.04 2.74
N ILE A 184 2.04 -6.05 3.43
CA ILE A 184 3.47 -6.14 3.76
C ILE A 184 4.32 -6.24 2.48
N ALA A 185 3.89 -7.02 1.49
CA ALA A 185 4.58 -7.08 0.20
C ALA A 185 4.57 -5.72 -0.54
N THR A 186 3.53 -4.90 -0.33
CA THR A 186 3.38 -3.58 -0.97
C THR A 186 4.17 -2.47 -0.27
N TYR A 187 4.15 -2.44 1.06
CA TYR A 187 4.63 -1.30 1.87
C TYR A 187 5.73 -1.67 2.87
N GLY A 188 6.14 -2.94 2.95
CA GLY A 188 7.29 -3.41 3.75
C GLY A 188 7.05 -3.53 5.26
N HIS A 189 5.87 -3.14 5.76
CA HIS A 189 5.60 -3.01 7.19
C HIS A 189 4.21 -3.49 7.56
N ASP A 190 3.97 -3.78 8.84
CA ASP A 190 2.64 -4.16 9.34
C ASP A 190 1.62 -3.03 9.16
N PRO A 191 0.37 -3.31 8.72
CA PRO A 191 -0.63 -2.28 8.50
C PRO A 191 -1.00 -1.47 9.75
N SER A 192 -0.86 -2.02 10.96
CA SER A 192 -1.19 -1.31 12.20
C SER A 192 -0.35 -0.05 12.43
N LEU A 193 0.82 0.06 11.81
CA LEU A 193 1.69 1.23 11.90
C LEU A 193 1.16 2.45 11.12
N TYR A 194 0.10 2.27 10.32
CA TYR A 194 -0.40 3.29 9.39
C TYR A 194 -1.78 3.85 9.74
N PHE A 195 -2.34 3.51 10.91
CA PHE A 195 -3.69 3.96 11.30
C PHE A 195 -3.80 5.47 11.52
N GLU A 196 -2.69 6.14 11.82
CA GLU A 196 -2.65 7.58 12.06
C GLU A 196 -2.09 8.37 10.86
N GLN A 197 -1.84 7.70 9.74
CA GLN A 197 -1.23 8.32 8.56
C GLN A 197 -2.32 8.96 7.69
N ASP A 198 -2.18 10.26 7.48
CA ASP A 198 -3.15 11.10 6.79
C ASP A 198 -2.84 11.24 5.29
N TYR A 199 -2.12 10.29 4.69
CA TYR A 199 -1.80 10.30 3.26
C TYR A 199 -2.88 9.63 2.40
N LEU A 200 -2.83 9.91 1.10
CA LEU A 200 -3.59 9.25 0.05
C LEU A 200 -2.65 8.34 -0.75
N ILE A 201 -3.14 7.17 -1.12
CA ILE A 201 -2.47 6.30 -2.09
C ILE A 201 -3.04 6.59 -3.47
N ARG A 202 -2.15 6.72 -4.47
CA ARG A 202 -2.49 6.84 -5.89
C ARG A 202 -2.09 5.56 -6.64
N ILE A 203 -2.99 5.00 -7.44
CA ILE A 203 -2.72 3.81 -8.29
C ILE A 203 -1.85 4.19 -9.48
N HIS A 204 -2.16 5.28 -10.18
CA HIS A 204 -1.50 5.65 -11.42
C HIS A 204 -1.25 7.18 -11.55
N PRO A 205 -0.02 7.60 -11.88
CA PRO A 205 1.20 6.82 -11.68
C PRO A 205 1.32 6.50 -10.19
N ALA A 206 1.84 5.32 -9.87
CA ALA A 206 1.86 4.84 -8.50
C ALA A 206 2.53 5.85 -7.56
N GLY A 207 1.86 6.23 -6.46
CA GLY A 207 2.33 7.35 -5.63
C GLY A 207 1.67 7.44 -4.26
N ILE A 208 2.23 8.32 -3.43
CA ILE A 208 1.67 8.73 -2.14
C ILE A 208 1.53 10.24 -2.19
N GLU A 209 0.34 10.76 -1.91
CA GLU A 209 0.03 12.18 -1.93
C GLU A 209 -0.45 12.64 -0.56
N LYS A 210 -0.20 13.90 -0.20
CA LYS A 210 -0.86 14.52 0.94
C LYS A 210 -2.25 15.00 0.51
N TYR A 211 -3.23 15.01 1.42
CA TYR A 211 -4.45 15.78 1.18
C TYR A 211 -4.11 17.28 1.18
N ILE A 212 -4.99 18.05 0.57
CA ILE A 212 -4.91 19.49 0.47
C ILE A 212 -5.32 20.07 1.82
N TYR A 213 -4.35 20.62 2.54
CA TYR A 213 -4.59 21.39 3.76
C TYR A 213 -4.87 22.86 3.41
N ASP A 214 -6.05 23.35 3.80
CA ASP A 214 -6.47 24.74 3.58
C ASP A 214 -6.85 25.37 4.93
N GLU A 215 -5.88 26.00 5.58
CA GLU A 215 -6.06 26.68 6.87
C GLU A 215 -7.13 27.77 6.79
N ALA A 216 -7.25 28.46 5.65
CA ALA A 216 -8.22 29.53 5.47
C ALA A 216 -9.65 28.99 5.47
N ARG A 217 -9.85 27.77 4.94
CA ARG A 217 -11.16 27.11 4.89
C ARG A 217 -11.51 26.32 6.14
N TYR A 218 -10.51 25.75 6.84
CA TYR A 218 -10.73 24.77 7.92
C TYR A 218 -10.15 25.15 9.28
N GLY A 219 -9.37 26.23 9.36
CA GLY A 219 -8.67 26.63 10.58
C GLY A 219 -7.39 25.84 10.86
N LYS A 220 -6.72 26.17 11.98
CA LYS A 220 -5.38 25.67 12.33
C LYS A 220 -5.32 24.19 12.69
N GLU A 221 -6.32 23.66 13.37
CA GLU A 221 -6.34 22.27 13.83
C GLU A 221 -7.70 21.66 13.50
N PRO A 222 -7.82 20.92 12.38
CA PRO A 222 -9.08 20.32 12.00
C PRO A 222 -9.44 19.20 12.98
N ASP A 223 -10.69 19.16 13.42
CA ASP A 223 -11.21 17.98 14.11
C ASP A 223 -11.31 16.78 13.15
N ALA A 224 -11.57 15.58 13.69
CA ALA A 224 -11.61 14.35 12.91
C ALA A 224 -12.62 14.39 11.74
N LYS A 225 -13.77 15.05 11.93
CA LYS A 225 -14.79 15.21 10.87
C LYS A 225 -14.30 16.14 9.76
N THR A 226 -13.68 17.25 10.14
CA THR A 226 -13.10 18.22 9.22
C THR A 226 -11.94 17.60 8.44
N LEU A 227 -11.07 16.84 9.10
CA LEU A 227 -9.99 16.09 8.45
C LEU A 227 -10.54 15.07 7.43
N LEU A 228 -11.56 14.30 7.80
CA LEU A 228 -12.21 13.36 6.89
C LEU A 228 -12.79 14.08 5.66
N ARG A 229 -13.45 15.22 5.84
CA ARG A 229 -13.93 16.07 4.73
C ARG A 229 -12.77 16.54 3.84
N MET A 230 -11.68 17.01 4.41
CA MET A 230 -10.50 17.48 3.67
C MET A 230 -9.89 16.37 2.82
N ILE A 231 -9.76 15.16 3.37
CA ILE A 231 -9.28 13.97 2.67
C ILE A 231 -10.13 13.70 1.44
N TRP A 232 -11.46 13.65 1.59
CA TRP A 232 -12.36 13.36 0.46
C TRP A 232 -12.46 14.50 -0.56
N ASP A 233 -12.46 15.75 -0.12
CA ASP A 233 -12.39 16.92 -1.01
C ASP A 233 -11.11 16.86 -1.86
N SER A 234 -9.99 16.43 -1.27
CA SER A 234 -8.71 16.28 -1.97
C SER A 234 -8.73 15.14 -2.97
N ILE A 235 -9.33 13.99 -2.63
CA ILE A 235 -9.54 12.89 -3.56
C ILE A 235 -10.34 13.38 -4.78
N ASP A 236 -11.46 14.05 -4.56
CA ASP A 236 -12.30 14.55 -5.65
C ASP A 236 -11.58 15.56 -6.54
N GLU A 237 -10.75 16.42 -5.95
CA GLU A 237 -9.92 17.37 -6.68
C GLU A 237 -8.82 16.68 -7.49
N TYR A 238 -8.09 15.73 -6.90
CA TYR A 238 -7.01 15.02 -7.59
C TYR A 238 -7.53 14.13 -8.74
N GLU A 239 -8.65 13.44 -8.55
CA GLU A 239 -9.31 12.67 -9.61
C GLU A 239 -9.70 13.57 -10.78
N ARG A 240 -10.13 14.81 -10.52
CA ARG A 240 -10.49 15.77 -11.58
C ARG A 240 -9.27 16.23 -12.39
N ARG A 241 -8.10 16.36 -11.75
CA ARG A 241 -6.87 16.84 -12.40
C ARG A 241 -6.16 15.79 -13.25
N PHE A 242 -6.33 14.51 -12.94
CA PHE A 242 -5.47 13.44 -13.43
C PHE A 242 -5.79 12.92 -14.85
N ALA A 243 -6.72 13.53 -15.59
CA ALA A 243 -7.20 13.01 -16.88
C ALA A 243 -6.21 13.09 -18.07
N SER A 244 -4.89 13.12 -17.86
CA SER A 244 -3.87 13.35 -18.91
C SER A 244 -2.59 12.50 -18.78
N GLY A 245 -2.63 11.27 -19.32
CA GLY A 245 -1.56 10.51 -20.00
C GLY A 245 -0.25 10.10 -19.29
N SER A 246 0.13 8.82 -19.41
CA SER A 246 1.44 8.22 -19.06
C SER A 246 1.96 7.28 -20.18
N LEU A 247 3.23 6.89 -20.12
CA LEU A 247 3.88 5.86 -20.96
C LEU A 247 4.24 4.62 -20.13
N ASP A 248 4.22 3.43 -20.75
CA ASP A 248 4.52 2.11 -20.13
C ASP A 248 6.00 1.74 -20.29
N ASP A 249 6.66 1.46 -19.15
CA ASP A 249 8.09 1.11 -19.09
C ASP A 249 8.33 -0.33 -18.54
N ASP A 250 7.33 -1.25 -18.53
CA ASP A 250 7.50 -2.62 -17.98
C ASP A 250 8.34 -3.54 -18.89
N PRO A 251 9.54 -4.01 -18.46
CA PRO A 251 10.43 -4.83 -19.28
C PRO A 251 9.95 -6.26 -19.49
N ASP A 252 9.01 -6.77 -18.69
CA ASP A 252 8.51 -8.15 -18.82
C ASP A 252 7.58 -8.35 -20.05
N PHE A 253 7.30 -7.27 -20.77
CA PHE A 253 6.40 -7.23 -21.94
C PHE A 253 7.07 -6.63 -23.19
N LEU A 254 8.40 -6.58 -23.21
CA LEU A 254 9.23 -6.24 -24.38
C LEU A 254 9.77 -7.49 -25.09
#